data_AF-A0A9K3DB85-F1
#
_entry.id   AF-A0A9K3DB85-F1
#
_cell.length_a   1.000
_cell.length_b   1.000
_cell.length_c   1.000
_cell.angle_alpha   90.00
_cell.angle_beta   90.00
_cell.angle_gamma   90.00
#
_symmetry.space_group_name_H-M   'P 1'
#
loop_
_entity.id
_entity.type
_entity.pdbx_description
1 polymer ?
#
loop_
_entity_poly.entity_id
_entity_poly.type
_entity_poly.pdbx_seq_one_letter_code
_entity_poly.pdbx_strand_id
1 'polypeptide(L)'
;DEHDIPTLYTDAVLELMRGMRANINELVDQVDPAHTEAMQLGLAHSMSRFRLRFGADSVDTMIVQAVSLLDDVEKELNHYGMRVREWYGWHFPELSKHISDPQGYAKACLAIGIRPETTNMTPECLDGVCTPEIAEK
;
A
#
# COMPACT_ATOMS: atom_id res chain seq x y z
N ASP A 1 29.61 21.02 -33.81
CA ASP A 1 30.11 21.52 -35.11
C ASP A 1 30.72 20.42 -35.96
N GLU A 2 30.03 19.29 -36.12
CA GLU A 2 30.49 18.17 -36.97
C GLU A 2 29.65 18.04 -38.26
N HIS A 3 28.54 18.78 -38.35
CA HIS A 3 27.74 18.95 -39.55
C HIS A 3 27.47 20.45 -39.72
N ASP A 4 28.10 21.08 -40.72
CA ASP A 4 28.02 22.52 -41.02
C ASP A 4 26.67 22.86 -41.68
N ILE A 5 25.58 22.71 -40.91
CA ILE A 5 24.22 23.00 -41.39
C ILE A 5 23.85 24.42 -40.97
N PRO A 6 23.61 25.34 -41.92
CA PRO A 6 23.22 26.71 -41.59
C PRO A 6 21.83 26.72 -40.92
N THR A 7 21.75 27.24 -39.70
CA THR A 7 20.47 27.44 -38.98
C THR A 7 19.95 28.86 -39.20
N LEU A 8 18.64 29.00 -39.41
CA LEU A 8 18.00 30.29 -39.68
C LEU A 8 16.92 30.56 -38.63
N TYR A 9 16.95 31.75 -38.05
CA TYR A 9 15.92 32.26 -37.14
C TYR A 9 15.41 33.61 -37.66
N THR A 10 14.20 33.61 -38.21
CA THR A 10 13.55 34.80 -38.77
C THR A 10 12.05 34.78 -38.47
N ASP A 11 11.37 35.92 -38.59
CA ASP A 11 9.91 36.02 -38.37
C ASP A 11 9.12 35.11 -39.30
N ALA A 12 9.61 34.90 -40.52
CA ALA A 12 9.02 33.94 -41.46
C ALA A 12 9.10 32.49 -40.93
N VAL A 13 10.19 32.12 -40.26
CA VAL A 13 10.33 30.79 -39.62
C VAL A 13 9.40 30.68 -38.41
N LEU A 14 9.16 31.76 -37.66
CA LEU A 14 8.20 31.74 -36.54
C LEU A 14 6.77 31.50 -37.03
N GLU A 15 6.34 32.18 -38.09
CA GLU A 15 5.01 31.97 -38.70
C GLU A 15 4.88 30.56 -39.30
N LEU A 16 5.94 30.05 -39.93
CA LEU A 16 6.00 28.67 -40.40
C LEU A 16 5.81 27.68 -39.24
N MET A 17 6.58 27.83 -38.15
CA MET A 17 6.49 26.97 -36.97
C MET A 17 5.13 27.09 -36.27
N ARG A 18 4.48 28.26 -36.33
CA ARG A 18 3.11 28.46 -35.83
C ARG A 18 2.10 27.67 -36.66
N GLY A 19 2.18 27.74 -37.99
CA GLY A 19 1.35 26.95 -38.90
C GLY A 19 1.52 25.44 -38.72
N MET A 20 2.76 24.99 -38.55
CA MET A 20 3.07 23.57 -38.28
C MET A 20 2.46 23.09 -36.96
N ARG A 21 2.53 23.88 -35.88
CA ARG A 21 1.91 23.51 -34.59
C ARG A 21 0.39 23.47 -34.67
N ALA A 22 -0.23 24.37 -35.43
CA ALA A 22 -1.69 24.41 -35.58
C ALA A 22 -2.23 23.17 -36.31
N ASN A 23 -1.48 22.67 -37.30
CA ASN A 23 -1.88 21.52 -38.12
C ASN A 23 -1.11 20.23 -37.77
N ILE A 24 -0.48 20.17 -36.58
CA ILE A 24 0.38 19.04 -36.17
C ILE A 24 -0.38 17.71 -36.20
N ASN A 25 -1.67 17.73 -35.88
CA ASN A 25 -2.52 16.54 -35.85
C ASN A 25 -2.83 15.98 -37.26
N GLU A 26 -2.81 16.83 -38.29
CA GLU A 26 -3.00 16.42 -39.69
C GLU A 26 -1.66 16.04 -40.35
N LEU A 27 -0.57 16.67 -39.91
CA LEU A 27 0.78 16.38 -40.42
C LEU A 27 1.35 15.05 -39.91
N VAL A 28 0.83 14.56 -38.79
CA VAL A 28 1.30 13.33 -38.13
C VAL A 28 0.14 12.32 -38.09
N ASP A 29 -0.06 11.64 -39.21
CA ASP A 29 -1.17 10.71 -39.51
C ASP A 29 -1.33 9.49 -38.56
N GLN A 30 -0.47 9.32 -37.56
CA GLN A 30 -0.44 8.12 -36.70
C GLN A 30 -0.48 8.41 -35.20
N VAL A 31 -0.84 9.63 -34.80
CA VAL A 31 -0.93 9.97 -33.38
C VAL A 31 -2.37 10.31 -33.03
N ASP A 32 -2.97 9.45 -32.21
CA ASP A 32 -4.30 9.70 -31.65
C ASP A 32 -4.27 10.96 -30.76
N PRO A 33 -5.15 11.95 -30.99
CA PRO A 33 -5.19 13.18 -30.20
C PRO A 33 -5.33 12.94 -28.69
N ALA A 34 -6.04 11.88 -28.28
CA ALA A 34 -6.15 11.53 -26.86
C ALA A 34 -4.79 11.11 -26.25
N HIS A 35 -3.95 10.42 -27.03
CA HIS A 35 -2.60 10.05 -26.62
C HIS A 35 -1.69 11.28 -26.53
N THR A 36 -1.83 12.25 -27.44
CA THR A 36 -1.07 13.51 -27.41
C THR A 36 -1.37 14.33 -26.16
N GLU A 37 -2.66 14.47 -25.81
CA GLU A 37 -3.07 15.22 -24.62
C GLU A 37 -2.54 14.56 -23.33
N ALA A 38 -2.68 13.24 -23.21
CA ALA A 38 -2.13 12.48 -22.08
C ALA A 38 -0.59 12.62 -21.99
N MET A 39 0.11 12.57 -23.12
CA MET A 39 1.56 12.75 -23.17
C MET A 39 1.98 14.17 -22.75
N GLN A 40 1.31 15.20 -23.26
CA GLN A 40 1.56 16.59 -22.90
C GLN A 40 1.33 16.83 -21.41
N LEU A 41 0.24 16.29 -20.85
CA LEU A 41 -0.06 16.37 -19.43
C LEU A 41 0.99 15.65 -18.58
N GLY A 42 1.39 14.44 -18.98
CA GLY A 42 2.45 13.67 -18.31
C GLY A 42 3.79 14.40 -18.28
N LEU A 43 4.19 15.00 -19.40
CA LEU A 43 5.41 15.80 -19.51
C LEU A 43 5.33 17.09 -18.70
N ALA A 44 4.20 17.81 -18.76
CA ALA A 44 3.98 19.01 -17.97
C ALA A 44 4.08 18.70 -16.47
N HIS A 45 3.46 17.61 -16.02
CA HIS A 45 3.60 17.12 -14.67
C HIS A 45 5.05 16.76 -14.35
N SER A 46 5.76 15.96 -15.15
CA SER A 46 7.14 15.56 -14.84
C SER A 46 8.09 16.76 -14.73
N MET A 47 7.97 17.72 -15.63
CA MET A 47 8.78 18.94 -15.65
C MET A 47 8.48 19.84 -14.46
N SER A 48 7.19 20.02 -14.14
CA SER A 48 6.75 20.77 -12.97
C SER A 48 7.31 20.15 -11.68
N ARG A 49 7.21 18.83 -11.56
CA ARG A 49 7.69 18.04 -10.42
C ARG A 49 9.20 18.12 -10.22
N PHE A 50 9.96 18.04 -11.31
CA PHE A 50 11.41 18.19 -11.28
C PHE A 50 11.83 19.60 -10.84
N ARG A 51 11.14 20.63 -11.34
CA ARG A 51 11.45 22.03 -11.04
C ARG A 51 11.01 22.47 -9.64
N LEU A 52 9.85 22.01 -9.18
CA LEU A 52 9.25 22.48 -7.94
C LEU A 52 9.81 21.80 -6.69
N ARG A 53 10.73 20.82 -6.80
CA ARG A 53 11.23 20.01 -5.67
C ARG A 53 10.07 19.65 -4.73
N PHE A 54 9.14 18.83 -5.22
CA PHE A 54 7.90 18.44 -4.55
C PHE A 54 7.81 18.76 -3.05
N GLY A 55 6.92 19.71 -2.75
CA GLY A 55 6.62 20.17 -1.41
C GLY A 55 6.02 19.08 -0.51
N ALA A 56 6.21 19.29 0.79
CA ALA A 56 5.82 18.41 1.89
C ALA A 56 4.35 17.94 1.84
N ASP A 57 3.46 18.68 1.18
CA ASP A 57 2.01 18.42 1.09
C ASP A 57 1.63 16.99 0.63
N SER A 58 2.45 16.40 -0.27
CA SER A 58 2.22 15.03 -0.73
C SER A 58 2.60 13.96 0.30
N VAL A 59 3.61 14.24 1.13
CA VAL A 59 4.03 13.37 2.24
C VAL A 59 3.05 13.49 3.41
N ASP A 60 2.59 14.71 3.72
CA ASP A 60 1.64 14.95 4.80
C ASP A 60 0.32 14.18 4.57
N THR A 61 -0.13 14.11 3.31
CA THR A 61 -1.30 13.30 2.94
C THR A 61 -1.07 11.81 3.22
N MET A 62 0.12 11.28 2.91
CA MET A 62 0.47 9.89 3.18
C MET A 62 0.57 9.59 4.68
N ILE A 63 1.06 10.54 5.48
CA ILE A 63 1.14 10.40 6.94
C ILE A 63 -0.27 10.31 7.52
N VAL A 64 -1.17 11.20 7.11
CA VAL A 64 -2.58 11.17 7.56
C VAL A 64 -3.22 9.83 7.19
N GLN A 65 -3.02 9.36 5.96
CA GLN A 65 -3.53 8.05 5.52
C GLN A 65 -2.96 6.89 6.35
N ALA A 66 -1.66 6.92 6.67
CA ALA A 66 -1.02 5.87 7.46
C ALA A 66 -1.54 5.81 8.91
N VAL A 67 -1.78 6.97 9.54
CA VAL A 67 -2.38 7.03 10.88
C VAL A 67 -3.81 6.50 10.88
N SER A 68 -4.64 6.92 9.93
CA SER A 68 -6.01 6.39 9.80
C SER A 68 -6.02 4.88 9.56
N LEU A 69 -5.09 4.37 8.73
CA LEU A 69 -4.96 2.94 8.49
C LEU A 69 -4.57 2.17 9.76
N LEU A 70 -3.69 2.73 10.59
CA LEU A 70 -3.30 2.12 11.86
C LEU A 70 -4.51 1.95 12.78
N ASP A 71 -5.31 3.00 12.95
CA ASP A 71 -6.52 2.97 13.78
C ASP A 71 -7.54 1.94 13.27
N ASP A 72 -7.73 1.86 11.94
CA ASP A 72 -8.62 0.88 11.32
C ASP A 72 -8.14 -0.55 11.55
N VAL A 73 -6.84 -0.82 11.41
CA VAL A 73 -6.24 -2.13 11.65
C VAL A 73 -6.38 -2.56 13.11
N GLU A 74 -6.19 -1.65 14.06
CA GLU A 74 -6.36 -1.94 15.49
C GLU A 74 -7.81 -2.34 15.82
N LYS A 75 -8.79 -1.66 15.21
CA LYS A 75 -10.21 -1.98 15.37
C LYS A 75 -10.56 -3.35 14.78
N GLU A 76 -10.12 -3.62 13.55
CA GLU A 76 -10.37 -4.89 12.87
C GLU A 76 -9.66 -6.06 13.57
N LEU A 77 -8.44 -5.86 14.09
CA LEU A 77 -7.72 -6.87 14.87
C LEU A 77 -8.54 -7.30 16.10
N ASN A 78 -9.14 -6.34 16.81
CA ASN A 78 -10.01 -6.63 17.94
C ASN A 78 -11.28 -7.36 17.51
N HIS A 79 -11.89 -6.98 16.38
CA HIS A 79 -13.06 -7.64 15.84
C HIS A 79 -12.77 -9.12 15.50
N TYR A 80 -11.68 -9.38 14.78
CA TYR A 80 -11.24 -10.74 14.48
C TYR A 80 -10.85 -11.52 15.73
N GLY A 81 -10.21 -10.87 16.70
CA GLY A 81 -9.88 -11.45 17.99
C GLY A 81 -11.09 -12.01 18.73
N MET A 82 -12.15 -11.20 18.81
CA MET A 82 -13.42 -11.64 19.40
C MET A 82 -14.06 -12.77 18.58
N ARG A 83 -13.99 -12.71 17.25
CA ARG A 83 -14.54 -13.75 16.38
C ARG A 83 -13.84 -15.11 16.56
N VAL A 84 -12.52 -15.10 16.66
CA VAL A 84 -11.71 -16.31 16.92
C VAL A 84 -12.05 -16.91 18.29
N ARG A 85 -12.27 -16.07 19.31
CA ARG A 85 -12.71 -16.53 20.64
C ARG A 85 -14.08 -17.19 20.62
N GLU A 86 -15.04 -16.62 19.91
CA GLU A 86 -16.36 -17.22 19.76
C GLU A 86 -16.27 -18.57 19.07
N TRP A 87 -15.53 -18.66 17.96
CA TRP A 87 -15.41 -19.88 17.17
C TRP A 87 -14.66 -20.98 17.92
N TYR A 88 -13.48 -20.69 18.45
CA TYR A 88 -12.66 -21.68 19.16
C TYR A 88 -13.20 -21.99 20.56
N GLY A 89 -13.97 -21.08 21.16
CA GLY A 89 -14.68 -21.29 22.41
C GLY A 89 -15.68 -22.45 22.36
N TRP A 90 -16.22 -22.81 21.18
CA TRP A 90 -17.02 -24.03 21.02
C TRP A 90 -16.21 -25.31 21.21
N HIS A 91 -14.91 -25.28 20.91
CA HIS A 91 -14.02 -26.43 21.05
C HIS A 91 -13.40 -26.50 22.45
N PHE A 92 -12.93 -25.37 22.97
CA PHE A 92 -12.21 -25.30 24.24
C PHE A 92 -12.57 -24.01 25.00
N PRO A 93 -13.73 -23.99 25.70
CA PRO A 93 -14.30 -22.78 26.30
C PRO A 93 -13.51 -22.23 27.51
N GLU A 94 -12.67 -23.06 28.14
CA GLU A 94 -11.90 -22.67 29.33
C GLU A 94 -10.74 -21.74 28.97
N LEU A 95 -10.15 -21.88 27.79
CA LEU A 95 -9.04 -21.03 27.30
C LEU A 95 -9.42 -19.55 27.23
N SER A 96 -10.67 -19.26 26.84
CA SER A 96 -11.15 -17.88 26.70
C SER A 96 -11.26 -17.15 28.04
N LYS A 97 -11.32 -17.88 29.16
CA LYS A 97 -11.33 -17.29 30.51
C LYS A 97 -9.93 -16.95 31.00
N HIS A 98 -8.92 -17.68 30.54
CA HIS A 98 -7.54 -17.53 31.00
C HIS A 98 -6.74 -16.50 30.19
N ILE A 99 -7.04 -16.33 28.90
CA ILE A 99 -6.27 -15.43 28.02
C ILE A 99 -7.14 -14.27 27.53
N SER A 100 -6.88 -13.07 28.06
CA SER A 100 -7.61 -11.83 27.76
C SER A 100 -7.09 -11.05 26.54
N ASP A 101 -5.84 -11.24 26.14
CA ASP A 101 -5.26 -10.64 24.93
C ASP A 101 -5.64 -11.42 23.64
N PRO A 102 -6.22 -10.78 22.60
CA PRO A 102 -6.53 -11.43 21.34
C PRO A 102 -5.34 -12.10 20.64
N GLN A 103 -4.14 -11.49 20.69
CA GLN A 103 -2.96 -12.05 20.02
C GLN A 103 -2.44 -13.29 20.76
N GLY A 104 -2.34 -13.22 22.09
CA GLY A 104 -2.05 -14.36 22.94
C GLY A 104 -3.04 -15.51 22.75
N TYR A 105 -4.34 -15.20 22.64
CA TYR A 105 -5.38 -16.21 22.41
C TYR A 105 -5.18 -16.90 21.06
N ALA A 106 -4.93 -16.15 19.99
CA ALA A 106 -4.69 -16.72 18.66
C ALA A 106 -3.44 -17.63 18.63
N LYS A 107 -2.35 -17.21 19.28
CA LYS A 107 -1.13 -18.03 19.41
C LYS A 107 -1.40 -19.31 20.21
N ALA A 108 -2.15 -19.22 21.30
CA ALA A 108 -2.55 -20.39 22.09
C ALA A 108 -3.43 -21.34 21.28
N CYS A 109 -4.40 -20.85 20.51
CA CYS A 109 -5.21 -21.68 19.62
C CYS A 109 -4.34 -22.45 18.60
N LEU A 110 -3.34 -21.79 18.02
CA LEU A 110 -2.41 -22.42 17.06
C LEU A 110 -1.53 -23.48 17.73
N ALA A 111 -1.04 -23.20 18.94
CA ALA A 111 -0.26 -24.17 19.70
C ALA A 111 -1.11 -25.37 20.14
N ILE A 112 -2.39 -25.14 20.47
CA ILE A 112 -3.27 -26.18 21.02
C ILE A 112 -3.78 -27.14 19.92
N GLY A 113 -4.07 -26.67 18.72
CA GLY A 113 -4.55 -27.53 17.64
C GLY A 113 -5.92 -28.18 17.96
N ILE A 114 -6.13 -29.45 17.57
CA ILE A 114 -7.39 -30.17 17.79
C ILE A 114 -7.19 -31.23 18.91
N ARG A 115 -8.19 -31.44 19.77
CA ARG A 115 -8.20 -32.36 20.94
C ARG A 115 -7.44 -33.70 20.86
N PRO A 116 -7.35 -34.48 19.75
CA PRO A 116 -6.51 -35.69 19.77
C PRO A 116 -4.99 -35.41 19.84
N GLU A 117 -4.55 -34.17 19.58
CA GLU A 117 -3.14 -33.75 19.65
C GLU A 117 -2.79 -33.05 20.98
N THR A 118 -3.77 -32.69 21.81
CA THR A 118 -3.55 -32.01 23.10
C THR A 118 -2.91 -32.90 24.15
N THR A 119 -2.88 -34.22 23.94
CA THR A 119 -2.33 -35.19 24.91
C THR A 119 -0.80 -35.27 24.87
N ASN A 120 -0.15 -34.72 23.84
CA ASN A 120 1.31 -34.78 23.64
C ASN A 120 2.01 -33.43 23.82
N MET A 121 1.39 -32.46 24.50
CA MET A 121 1.96 -31.12 24.64
C MET A 121 3.14 -31.09 25.61
N THR A 122 4.31 -30.78 25.07
CA THR A 122 5.49 -30.41 25.85
C THR A 122 5.35 -28.96 26.34
N PRO A 123 5.74 -28.65 27.60
CA PRO A 123 5.65 -27.30 28.18
C PRO A 123 6.49 -26.26 27.42
N GLU A 124 7.42 -26.68 26.56
CA GLU A 124 8.24 -25.83 25.69
C GLU A 124 7.43 -25.09 24.61
N CYS A 125 6.29 -25.64 24.16
CA CYS A 125 5.48 -25.01 23.11
C CYS A 125 4.63 -23.82 23.60
N LEU A 126 4.49 -23.67 24.92
CA LEU A 126 3.73 -22.60 25.56
C LEU A 126 4.63 -21.49 26.13
N ASP A 127 5.96 -21.64 25.99
CA ASP A 127 6.92 -20.69 26.54
C ASP A 127 6.81 -19.34 25.80
N GLY A 128 6.35 -18.32 26.51
CA GLY A 128 6.12 -16.97 25.98
C GLY A 128 4.69 -16.65 25.51
N VAL A 129 3.72 -17.57 25.64
CA VAL A 129 2.29 -17.32 25.28
C VAL A 129 1.36 -17.35 26.49
N CYS A 130 1.66 -18.16 27.51
CA CYS A 130 0.93 -18.23 28.77
C CYS A 130 1.88 -18.03 29.96
N THR A 131 1.41 -17.38 31.03
CA THR A 131 2.11 -17.40 32.31
C THR A 131 2.21 -18.85 32.81
N PRO A 132 3.30 -19.22 33.52
CA PRO A 132 3.59 -20.61 33.88
C PRO A 132 2.52 -21.28 34.76
N GLU A 133 1.60 -20.52 35.35
CA GLU A 133 0.48 -21.04 36.16
C GLU A 133 -0.60 -21.79 35.35
N ILE A 134 -0.65 -21.60 34.02
CA ILE A 134 -1.68 -22.22 33.16
C ILE A 134 -1.19 -23.57 32.60
N ALA A 135 0.12 -23.82 32.57
CA ALA A 135 0.70 -25.04 31.99
C ALA A 135 0.64 -26.27 32.92
N GLU A 136 0.26 -26.10 34.20
CA GLU A 136 0.28 -27.16 35.21
C GLU A 136 -1.11 -27.75 35.56
N LYS A 137 -2.17 -27.41 34.82
CA LYS A 137 -3.51 -28.00 35.01
C LYS A 137 -4.08 -28.55 33.71
#